data_AF-Q98RF3-F1
#
_entry.id   AF-Q98RF3-F1
#
_cell.length_a   1.000
_cell.length_b   1.000
_cell.length_c   1.000
_cell.angle_alpha   90.00
_cell.angle_beta   90.00
_cell.angle_gamma   90.00
#
_symmetry.space_group_name_H-M   'P 1'
#
loop_
_entity.id
_entity.type
_entity.pdbx_description
1 polymer ?
#
loop_
_entity_poly.entity_id
_entity_poly.type
_entity_poly.pdbx_seq_one_letter_code
_entity_poly.pdbx_strand_id
1 'polypeptide(L)'
;MKLRKKLFLVMSSFLAIPTIFTVATSCNVSKIEKPKTEEKTTQVNKTKTDTELREEYFKILKNYNEKLSSLAKKHQDIYKEINGLDKKHDKKSLEYRSALSAQKDLLFSIYAEYQNNLKPLVQNLNSLNKQIRDSEKNLT
;
A
#
# COMPACT_ATOMS: atom_id res chain seq x y z
N MET A 1 -13.95 -25.45 10.98
CA MET A 1 -13.31 -25.53 9.65
C MET A 1 -13.45 -24.26 8.77
N LYS A 2 -14.46 -23.39 8.98
CA LYS A 2 -14.67 -22.16 8.17
C LYS A 2 -13.70 -20.99 8.44
N LEU A 3 -13.14 -20.88 9.65
CA LEU A 3 -12.27 -19.76 10.05
C LEU A 3 -10.85 -19.85 9.44
N ARG A 4 -10.31 -21.06 9.34
CA ARG A 4 -8.99 -21.31 8.71
C ARG A 4 -9.00 -20.99 7.21
N LYS A 5 -10.12 -21.23 6.52
CA LYS A 5 -10.30 -20.85 5.11
C LYS A 5 -10.31 -19.33 4.91
N LYS A 6 -10.96 -18.56 5.80
CA LYS A 6 -10.92 -17.09 5.73
C LYS A 6 -9.53 -16.53 6.00
N LEU A 7 -8.81 -17.08 6.97
CA LEU A 7 -7.43 -16.65 7.27
C LEU A 7 -6.46 -17.00 6.13
N PHE A 8 -6.59 -18.20 5.54
CA PHE A 8 -5.81 -18.59 4.37
C PHE A 8 -6.09 -17.68 3.16
N LEU A 9 -7.37 -17.34 2.92
CA LEU A 9 -7.76 -16.44 1.83
C LEU A 9 -7.14 -15.05 1.99
N VAL A 10 -7.17 -14.48 3.22
CA VAL A 10 -6.53 -13.20 3.55
C VAL A 10 -5.01 -13.27 3.34
N MET A 11 -4.38 -14.37 3.75
CA MET A 11 -2.92 -14.58 3.58
C MET A 11 -2.50 -14.75 2.12
N SER A 12 -3.31 -15.43 1.29
CA SER A 12 -3.05 -15.55 -0.15
C SER A 12 -3.21 -14.23 -0.90
N SER A 13 -4.09 -13.32 -0.44
CA SER A 13 -4.23 -11.99 -1.03
C SER A 13 -3.09 -11.02 -0.68
N PHE A 14 -2.28 -11.30 0.34
CA PHE A 14 -1.03 -10.55 0.59
C PHE A 14 0.11 -10.96 -0.35
N LEU A 15 0.11 -12.23 -0.81
CA LEU A 15 1.12 -12.77 -1.73
C LEU A 15 0.79 -12.52 -3.22
N ALA A 16 -0.43 -12.09 -3.53
CA ALA A 16 -0.89 -11.78 -4.88
C ALA A 16 -0.81 -10.28 -5.23
N ILE A 17 0.07 -9.52 -4.57
CA ILE A 17 0.50 -8.23 -5.13
C ILE A 17 1.38 -8.60 -6.32
N PRO A 18 0.98 -8.28 -7.57
CA PRO A 18 1.82 -8.58 -8.72
C PRO A 18 3.15 -7.88 -8.50
N THR A 19 4.23 -8.59 -8.80
CA THR A 19 5.53 -8.05 -9.16
C THR A 19 5.36 -7.00 -10.26
N ILE A 20 4.95 -5.79 -9.91
CA ILE A 20 5.09 -4.60 -10.76
C ILE A 20 6.48 -4.04 -10.47
N PHE A 21 7.49 -4.85 -10.79
CA PHE A 21 8.88 -4.44 -10.80
C PHE A 21 9.45 -4.73 -12.18
N THR A 22 8.91 -4.03 -13.17
CA THR A 22 9.60 -3.77 -14.44
C THR A 22 8.90 -2.58 -15.09
N VAL A 23 9.69 -1.75 -15.75
CA VAL A 23 9.35 -0.50 -16.46
C VAL A 23 9.63 0.77 -15.65
N ALA A 24 10.72 1.42 -16.08
CA ALA A 24 11.08 2.83 -15.94
C ALA A 24 12.12 3.24 -14.87
N THR A 25 13.27 2.55 -14.83
CA THR A 25 14.56 3.17 -14.44
C THR A 25 15.26 3.87 -15.62
N SER A 26 14.52 4.40 -16.60
CA SER A 26 15.10 5.21 -17.67
C SER A 26 14.22 6.39 -18.05
N CYS A 27 13.86 7.25 -17.09
CA CYS A 27 13.61 8.64 -17.43
C CYS A 27 14.81 9.44 -16.92
N ASN A 28 15.73 9.68 -17.86
CA ASN A 28 16.82 10.62 -17.73
C ASN A 28 16.27 11.92 -17.15
N VAL A 29 16.80 12.36 -16.01
CA VAL A 29 16.47 13.66 -15.41
C VAL A 29 17.15 14.73 -16.27
N SER A 30 16.58 15.03 -17.43
CA SER A 30 16.98 16.17 -18.23
C SER A 30 16.40 17.40 -17.55
N LYS A 31 17.29 18.26 -17.03
CA LYS A 31 16.97 19.55 -16.40
C LYS A 31 15.94 20.32 -17.23
N ILE A 32 14.76 20.54 -16.67
CA ILE A 32 13.75 21.45 -17.25
C ILE A 32 14.05 22.84 -16.70
N GLU A 33 14.56 23.72 -17.56
CA GLU A 33 14.61 25.16 -17.31
C GLU A 33 13.18 25.67 -17.13
N LYS A 34 12.94 26.46 -16.07
CA LYS A 34 11.65 27.13 -15.83
C LYS A 34 11.42 28.18 -16.92
N PRO A 35 10.32 28.13 -17.70
CA PRO A 35 9.87 29.29 -18.45
C PRO A 35 9.25 30.30 -17.47
N LYS A 36 9.57 31.58 -17.66
CA LYS A 36 9.00 32.70 -16.89
C LYS A 36 7.50 32.81 -17.13
N THR A 37 6.74 32.95 -16.04
CA THR A 37 5.29 33.09 -16.03
C THR A 37 4.90 34.52 -16.41
N GLU A 38 4.23 34.71 -17.55
CA GLU A 38 3.36 35.88 -17.76
C GLU A 38 1.95 35.51 -17.30
N GLU A 39 1.38 36.37 -16.45
CA GLU A 39 0.06 36.21 -15.85
C GLU A 39 -1.04 36.40 -16.89
N LYS A 40 -1.88 35.37 -17.08
CA LYS A 40 -3.26 35.57 -17.51
C LYS A 40 -4.22 34.71 -16.69
N THR A 41 -5.04 35.42 -15.92
CA THR A 41 -6.25 34.95 -15.25
C THR A 41 -7.17 34.24 -16.25
N THR A 42 -7.32 32.93 -16.08
CA THR A 42 -8.38 32.16 -16.72
C THR A 42 -8.98 31.26 -15.64
N GLN A 43 -10.31 31.29 -15.46
CA GLN A 43 -11.02 30.24 -14.73
C GLN A 43 -10.83 28.94 -15.51
N VAL A 44 -9.75 28.22 -15.23
CA VAL A 44 -9.53 26.90 -15.78
C VAL A 44 -10.14 25.93 -14.78
N ASN A 45 -11.23 25.26 -15.18
CA ASN A 45 -11.48 23.90 -14.71
C ASN A 45 -10.20 23.12 -15.00
N LYS A 46 -9.25 23.11 -14.06
CA LYS A 46 -7.95 22.47 -14.26
C LYS A 46 -8.19 20.97 -14.25
N THR A 47 -8.50 20.43 -15.42
CA THR A 47 -8.13 19.06 -15.74
C THR A 47 -6.65 18.96 -15.43
N LYS A 48 -6.29 18.13 -14.44
CA LYS A 48 -4.88 17.94 -14.06
C LYS A 48 -4.11 17.58 -15.32
N THR A 49 -2.97 18.25 -15.51
CA THR A 49 -2.03 17.90 -16.58
C THR A 49 -1.52 16.47 -16.36
N ASP A 50 -1.08 15.80 -17.43
CA ASP A 50 -0.52 14.46 -17.33
C ASP A 50 0.64 14.40 -16.30
N THR A 51 1.47 15.44 -16.27
CA THR A 51 2.54 15.61 -15.29
C THR A 51 2.01 15.68 -13.86
N GLU A 52 0.97 16.48 -13.60
CA GLU A 52 0.36 16.59 -12.26
C GLU A 52 -0.27 15.25 -11.82
N LEU A 53 -0.90 14.51 -12.73
CA LEU A 53 -1.45 13.17 -12.44
C LEU A 53 -0.34 12.17 -12.09
N ARG A 54 0.78 12.19 -12.81
CA ARG A 54 1.94 11.32 -12.52
C ARG A 54 2.60 11.68 -11.19
N GLU A 55 2.79 12.96 -10.90
CA GLU A 55 3.37 13.42 -9.63
C GLU A 55 2.50 13.00 -8.44
N GLU A 56 1.18 13.18 -8.55
CA GLU A 56 0.24 12.72 -7.53
C GLU A 56 0.26 11.20 -7.38
N TYR A 57 0.29 10.47 -8.49
CA TYR A 57 0.41 9.01 -8.49
C TYR A 57 1.65 8.55 -7.72
N PHE A 58 2.83 9.12 -8.01
CA PHE A 58 4.07 8.76 -7.32
C PHE A 58 4.05 9.14 -5.84
N LYS A 59 3.44 10.27 -5.48
CA LYS A 59 3.27 10.68 -4.08
C LYS A 59 2.40 9.68 -3.31
N ILE A 60 1.28 9.26 -3.89
CA ILE A 60 0.39 8.26 -3.28
C ILE A 60 1.07 6.90 -3.22
N LEU A 61 1.82 6.51 -4.25
CA LEU A 61 2.53 5.23 -4.32
C LEU A 61 3.61 5.14 -3.23
N LYS A 62 4.39 6.22 -3.04
CA LYS A 62 5.38 6.30 -1.98
C LYS A 62 4.73 6.11 -0.60
N ASN A 63 3.66 6.85 -0.32
CA ASN A 63 2.92 6.75 0.94
C ASN A 63 2.32 5.34 1.16
N TYR A 64 1.79 4.72 0.09
CA TYR A 64 1.31 3.34 0.13
C TYR A 64 2.43 2.37 0.52
N ASN A 65 3.60 2.47 -0.13
CA ASN A 65 4.73 1.58 0.11
C ASN A 65 5.32 1.73 1.53
N GLU A 66 5.41 2.97 2.04
CA GLU A 66 5.87 3.24 3.41
C GLU A 66 4.93 2.60 4.45
N LYS A 67 3.61 2.79 4.29
CA LYS A 67 2.60 2.18 5.17
C LYS A 67 2.58 0.67 5.08
N LEU A 68 2.68 0.10 3.88
CA LEU A 68 2.70 -1.34 3.67
C LEU A 68 3.93 -1.97 4.33
N SER A 69 5.10 -1.35 4.17
CA SER A 69 6.36 -1.80 4.78
C SER A 69 6.28 -1.79 6.32
N SER A 70 5.68 -0.74 6.89
CA SER A 70 5.43 -0.65 8.33
C SER A 70 4.53 -1.79 8.83
N LEU A 71 3.41 -2.06 8.13
CA LEU A 71 2.53 -3.18 8.49
C LEU A 71 3.19 -4.54 8.36
N ALA A 72 3.97 -4.75 7.29
CA ALA A 72 4.71 -5.99 7.08
C ALA A 72 5.69 -6.26 8.24
N LYS A 73 6.38 -5.21 8.72
CA LYS A 73 7.26 -5.32 9.88
C LYS A 73 6.50 -5.68 11.16
N LYS A 74 5.39 -4.98 11.46
CA LYS A 74 4.54 -5.31 12.61
C LYS A 74 4.06 -6.77 12.57
N HIS A 75 3.65 -7.24 11.39
CA HIS A 75 3.23 -8.62 11.19
C HIS A 75 4.38 -9.61 11.45
N GLN A 76 5.57 -9.32 10.96
CA GLN A 76 6.75 -10.15 11.20
C GLN A 76 7.13 -10.21 12.68
N ASP A 77 7.04 -9.09 13.39
CA ASP A 77 7.33 -9.02 14.83
C ASP A 77 6.34 -9.87 15.64
N ILE A 78 5.05 -9.85 15.30
CA ILE A 78 4.03 -10.72 15.91
C ILE A 78 4.36 -12.20 15.68
N TYR A 79 4.76 -12.58 14.46
CA TYR A 79 5.15 -13.96 14.17
C TYR A 79 6.37 -14.42 14.98
N LYS A 80 7.36 -13.54 15.16
CA LYS A 80 8.51 -13.82 16.02
C LYS A 80 8.07 -14.00 17.47
N GLU A 81 7.16 -13.17 17.95
CA GLU A 81 6.65 -13.24 19.32
C GLU A 81 5.88 -14.53 19.57
N ILE A 82 4.98 -14.94 18.65
CA ILE A 82 4.26 -16.21 18.73
C ILE A 82 5.25 -17.39 18.76
N ASN A 83 6.27 -17.38 17.91
CA ASN A 83 7.32 -18.40 17.92
C ASN A 83 8.13 -18.41 19.22
N GLY A 84 8.32 -17.24 19.85
CA GLY A 84 8.95 -17.11 21.16
C GLY A 84 8.10 -17.71 22.27
N LEU A 85 6.78 -17.48 22.25
CA LEU A 85 5.83 -18.06 23.20
C LEU A 85 5.81 -19.58 23.12
N ASP A 86 5.79 -20.14 21.90
CA ASP A 86 5.83 -21.58 21.64
C ASP A 86 7.06 -22.27 22.25
N LYS A 87 8.19 -21.55 22.40
CA LYS A 87 9.43 -22.06 22.97
C LYS A 87 9.53 -21.89 24.49
N LYS A 88 8.79 -20.94 25.07
CA LYS A 88 8.93 -20.54 26.48
C LYS A 88 7.86 -21.10 27.39
N HIS A 89 6.65 -21.33 26.88
CA HIS A 89 5.50 -21.72 27.70
C HIS A 89 4.83 -22.99 27.18
N ASP A 90 4.24 -23.77 28.09
CA ASP A 90 3.36 -24.86 27.70
C ASP A 90 2.11 -24.31 27.01
N LYS A 91 1.70 -24.93 25.89
CA LYS A 91 0.58 -24.47 25.05
C LYS A 91 -0.77 -24.49 25.76
N LYS A 92 -0.91 -25.25 26.85
CA LYS A 92 -2.12 -25.31 27.69
C LYS A 92 -2.08 -24.31 28.83
N SER A 93 -0.93 -23.71 29.14
CA SER A 93 -0.81 -22.71 30.19
C SER A 93 -1.71 -21.51 29.90
N LEU A 94 -2.28 -20.93 30.96
CA LEU A 94 -3.12 -19.74 30.84
C LEU A 94 -2.32 -18.56 30.28
N GLU A 95 -1.05 -18.44 30.67
CA GLU A 95 -0.13 -17.41 30.17
C GLU A 95 0.06 -17.50 28.65
N TYR A 96 0.35 -18.69 28.11
CA TYR A 96 0.48 -18.89 26.67
C TYR A 96 -0.80 -18.52 25.92
N ARG A 97 -1.96 -18.96 26.42
CA ARG A 97 -3.25 -18.70 25.78
C ARG A 97 -3.61 -17.21 25.80
N SER A 98 -3.34 -16.52 26.90
CA SER A 98 -3.56 -15.08 27.02
C SER A 98 -2.62 -14.29 26.11
N ALA A 99 -1.33 -14.62 26.10
CA ALA A 99 -0.34 -13.96 25.24
C ALA A 99 -0.65 -14.20 23.75
N LEU A 100 -1.02 -15.43 23.36
CA LEU A 100 -1.45 -15.74 22.00
C LEU A 100 -2.73 -14.99 21.61
N SER A 101 -3.67 -14.81 22.53
CA SER A 101 -4.87 -14.00 22.28
C SER A 101 -4.53 -12.54 22.02
N ALA A 102 -3.61 -11.95 22.79
CA ALA A 102 -3.14 -10.59 22.56
C ALA A 102 -2.48 -10.43 21.17
N GLN A 103 -1.64 -11.39 20.77
CA GLN A 103 -1.04 -11.40 19.43
C GLN A 103 -2.08 -11.51 18.31
N LYS A 104 -3.15 -12.28 18.53
CA LYS A 104 -4.28 -12.38 17.60
C LYS A 104 -5.03 -11.05 17.45
N ASP A 105 -5.22 -10.30 18.54
CA ASP A 105 -5.89 -8.99 18.48
C ASP A 105 -5.02 -7.95 17.76
N LEU A 106 -3.69 -8.02 17.92
CA LEU A 106 -2.76 -7.21 17.14
C LEU A 106 -2.83 -7.54 15.63
N LEU A 107 -2.96 -8.81 15.25
CA LEU A 107 -3.15 -9.20 13.85
C LEU A 107 -4.46 -8.64 13.26
N PHE A 108 -5.55 -8.64 14.03
CA PHE A 108 -6.79 -8.00 13.59
C PHE A 108 -6.65 -6.49 13.44
N SER A 109 -5.87 -5.86 14.30
CA SER A 109 -5.59 -4.43 14.23
C SER A 109 -4.80 -4.09 12.96
N ILE A 110 -3.80 -4.90 12.59
CA ILE A 110 -3.06 -4.78 11.31
C ILE A 110 -4.02 -4.93 10.11
N TYR A 111 -4.93 -5.90 10.16
CA TYR A 111 -5.91 -6.10 9.09
C TYR A 111 -6.85 -4.90 8.96
N ALA A 112 -7.33 -4.36 10.07
CA ALA A 112 -8.16 -3.16 10.08
C ALA A 112 -7.39 -1.94 9.51
N GLU A 113 -6.13 -1.76 9.89
CA GLU A 113 -5.26 -0.71 9.37
C GLU A 113 -5.08 -0.83 7.84
N TYR A 114 -4.92 -2.05 7.33
CA TYR A 114 -4.89 -2.30 5.89
C TYR A 114 -6.22 -1.92 5.20
N GLN A 115 -7.35 -2.37 5.73
CA GLN A 115 -8.67 -2.09 5.13
C GLN A 115 -8.99 -0.60 5.12
N ASN A 116 -8.65 0.11 6.20
CA ASN A 116 -9.03 1.51 6.37
C ASN A 116 -8.06 2.48 5.70
N ASN A 117 -6.75 2.16 5.65
CA ASN A 117 -5.73 3.11 5.23
C ASN A 117 -5.01 2.75 3.93
N LEU A 118 -4.82 1.46 3.62
CA LEU A 118 -4.07 1.03 2.43
C LEU A 118 -5.00 0.75 1.25
N LYS A 119 -6.13 0.08 1.50
CA LYS A 119 -7.09 -0.25 0.43
C LYS A 119 -7.63 0.99 -0.31
N PRO A 120 -7.97 2.12 0.35
CA PRO A 120 -8.36 3.33 -0.37
C PRO A 120 -7.22 3.92 -1.22
N LEU A 121 -5.97 3.83 -0.74
CA LEU A 121 -4.81 4.29 -1.52
C LEU A 121 -4.63 3.48 -2.81
N VAL A 122 -4.86 2.16 -2.77
CA VAL A 122 -4.83 1.32 -3.97
C VAL A 122 -5.93 1.74 -4.97
N GLN A 123 -7.13 2.05 -4.47
CA GLN A 123 -8.22 2.53 -5.32
C GLN A 123 -7.85 3.86 -5.99
N ASN A 124 -7.23 4.79 -5.24
CA ASN A 124 -6.75 6.06 -5.77
C ASN A 124 -5.66 5.87 -6.82
N LEU A 125 -4.68 5.00 -6.58
CA LEU A 125 -3.63 4.66 -7.54
C LEU A 125 -4.23 4.09 -8.84
N ASN A 126 -5.19 3.16 -8.72
CA ASN A 126 -5.84 2.57 -9.89
C ASN A 126 -6.64 3.61 -10.69
N SER A 127 -7.32 4.54 -9.99
CA SER A 127 -8.06 5.63 -10.63
C SER A 127 -7.12 6.58 -11.39
N LEU A 128 -6.04 7.03 -10.75
CA LEU A 128 -5.04 7.89 -11.39
C LEU A 128 -4.35 7.19 -12.57
N ASN A 129 -3.96 5.93 -12.41
CA ASN A 129 -3.36 5.16 -13.49
C ASN A 129 -4.33 4.91 -14.67
N LYS A 130 -5.64 4.87 -14.41
CA LYS A 130 -6.63 4.86 -15.48
C LYS A 130 -6.67 6.22 -16.20
N GLN A 131 -6.71 7.33 -15.46
CA GLN A 131 -6.72 8.68 -16.03
C GLN A 131 -5.48 8.96 -16.88
N ILE A 132 -4.28 8.55 -16.43
CA ILE A 132 -3.03 8.66 -17.20
C ILE A 132 -3.08 7.85 -18.50
N ARG A 133 -3.62 6.62 -18.47
CA ARG A 133 -3.75 5.81 -19.69
C ARG A 133 -4.78 6.38 -20.66
N ASP A 134 -5.86 6.95 -20.14
CA ASP A 134 -6.90 7.56 -20.96
C ASP A 134 -6.42 8.90 -21.58
N SER A 135 -5.57 9.68 -20.89
CA SER A 135 -4.93 10.87 -21.47
C SER A 135 -3.94 10.50 -22.57
N GLU A 136 -3.11 9.46 -22.37
CA GLU A 136 -2.16 8.96 -23.38
C GLU A 136 -2.85 8.51 -24.68
N LYS A 137 -4.00 7.85 -24.59
CA LYS A 137 -4.76 7.37 -25.76
C LYS A 137 -5.41 8.48 -26.59
N ASN A 138 -5.74 9.61 -25.96
CA ASN A 138 -6.34 10.75 -26.67
C ASN A 138 -5.28 11.61 -27.39
N LEU A 139 -3.99 11.34 -27.17
CA LEU A 139 -2.86 12.01 -27.82
C LEU A 139 -2.33 11.26 -29.05
N THR A 140 -2.76 10.02 -29.28
CA THR A 140 -2.47 9.18 -30.46
C THR A 140 -3.65 9.16 -31.42
#